data_AF-A0A1L9GUI9-F1
#
_entry.id   AF-A0A1L9GUI9-F1
#
_cell.length_a   1.000
_cell.length_b   1.000
_cell.length_c   1.000
_cell.angle_alpha   90.00
_cell.angle_beta   90.00
_cell.angle_gamma   90.00
#
_symmetry.space_group_name_H-M   'P 1'
#
loop_
_entity.id
_entity.type
_entity.pdbx_description
1 polymer ?
#
loop_
_entity_poly.entity_id
_entity_poly.type
_entity_poly.pdbx_seq_one_letter_code
_entity_poly.pdbx_strand_id
1 'polypeptide(L)'
;MSRYIRHDRNHPFVVKLGEVSGFANLTSDEKLKNFELHMCACGLSKHKPFCDGTHMKVQNEKQGVHYAYKEGNAQIENVKLEEAEHKELEVPNEYE
;
A
#
# COMPACT_ATOMS: atom_id res chain seq x y z
N MET A 1 -4.12 -0.25 -14.99
CA MET A 1 -4.46 1.09 -14.44
C MET A 1 -3.21 1.80 -13.96
N SER A 2 -2.95 3.01 -14.45
CA SER A 2 -1.93 3.90 -13.89
C SER A 2 -2.32 4.33 -12.47
N ARG A 3 -1.33 4.54 -11.61
CA ARG A 3 -1.53 4.95 -10.22
C ARG A 3 -0.51 6.02 -9.85
N TYR A 4 -0.94 7.02 -9.11
CA TYR A 4 -0.08 8.02 -8.51
C TYR A 4 -0.24 7.91 -7.00
N ILE A 5 0.85 7.64 -6.28
CA ILE A 5 0.82 7.28 -4.86
C ILE A 5 1.94 8.03 -4.15
N ARG A 6 1.61 8.70 -3.05
CA ARG A 6 2.60 9.13 -2.05
C ARG A 6 2.85 7.99 -1.08
N HIS A 7 4.09 7.55 -0.95
CA HIS A 7 4.42 6.49 0.00
C HIS A 7 4.63 7.06 1.39
N ASP A 8 3.55 7.23 2.14
CA ASP A 8 3.66 7.57 3.57
C ASP A 8 3.89 6.31 4.43
N ARG A 9 3.48 5.14 3.91
CA ARG A 9 3.68 3.83 4.53
C ARG A 9 3.79 2.72 3.48
N ASN A 10 4.85 1.93 3.57
CA ASN A 10 5.16 0.85 2.61
C ASN A 10 4.85 -0.57 3.15
N HIS A 11 4.22 -0.70 4.32
CA HIS A 11 3.82 -1.98 4.92
C HIS A 11 2.33 -1.98 5.31
N PRO A 12 1.65 -3.14 5.33
CA PRO A 12 0.24 -3.18 5.66
C PRO A 12 -0.04 -2.77 7.13
N PHE A 13 -1.27 -2.34 7.39
CA PHE A 13 -1.81 -2.31 8.75
C PHE A 13 -2.14 -3.73 9.18
N VAL A 14 -1.81 -4.08 10.41
CA VAL A 14 -2.13 -5.37 11.01
C VAL A 14 -3.25 -5.14 12.03
N VAL A 15 -4.38 -5.78 11.82
CA VAL A 15 -5.54 -5.75 12.72
C VAL A 15 -5.71 -7.14 13.30
N LYS A 16 -5.42 -7.30 14.58
CA LYS A 16 -5.69 -8.53 15.32
C LYS A 16 -7.15 -8.54 15.74
N LEU A 17 -7.92 -9.51 15.26
CA LEU A 17 -9.37 -9.51 15.51
C LEU A 17 -9.70 -9.64 17.00
N GLY A 18 -8.92 -10.41 17.77
CA GLY A 18 -9.10 -10.53 19.22
C GLY A 18 -8.93 -9.21 20.00
N GLU A 19 -8.21 -8.23 19.45
CA GLU A 19 -7.97 -6.92 20.08
C GLU A 19 -9.06 -5.90 19.70
N VAL A 20 -9.93 -6.22 18.72
CA VAL A 20 -11.01 -5.32 18.31
C VAL A 20 -12.09 -5.26 19.40
N SER A 21 -12.43 -4.04 19.81
CA SER A 21 -13.42 -3.80 20.86
C SER A 21 -14.75 -4.50 20.55
N GLY A 22 -15.20 -5.37 21.45
CA GLY A 22 -16.44 -6.11 21.31
C GLY A 22 -16.36 -7.38 20.45
N PHE A 23 -15.27 -7.62 19.72
CA PHE A 23 -15.09 -8.84 18.94
C PHE A 23 -14.98 -10.09 19.81
N ALA A 24 -14.32 -9.97 20.97
CA ALA A 24 -14.20 -11.05 21.94
C ALA A 24 -15.56 -11.57 22.46
N ASN A 25 -16.61 -10.75 22.39
CA ASN A 25 -17.97 -11.12 22.81
C ASN A 25 -18.81 -11.72 21.67
N LEU A 26 -18.35 -11.62 20.42
CA LEU A 26 -19.06 -12.08 19.22
C LEU A 26 -18.71 -13.52 18.84
N THR A 27 -17.55 -14.03 19.26
CA THR A 27 -17.11 -15.39 18.93
C THR A 27 -16.26 -16.03 20.03
N SER A 28 -16.55 -17.30 20.32
CA SER A 28 -15.77 -18.14 21.24
C SER A 28 -14.61 -18.86 20.54
N ASP A 29 -14.51 -18.77 19.21
CA ASP A 29 -13.48 -19.47 18.42
C ASP A 29 -12.09 -18.84 18.62
N GLU A 30 -11.18 -19.59 19.21
CA GLU A 30 -9.78 -19.17 19.42
C GLU A 30 -9.03 -18.90 18.12
N LYS A 31 -9.37 -19.60 17.02
CA LYS A 31 -8.74 -19.35 15.71
C LYS A 31 -9.08 -17.96 15.20
N LEU A 32 -10.32 -17.52 15.39
CA LEU A 32 -10.75 -16.18 14.99
C LEU A 32 -10.16 -15.09 15.90
N LYS A 33 -9.96 -15.37 17.19
CA LYS A 33 -9.29 -14.43 18.11
C LYS A 33 -7.83 -14.17 17.72
N ASN A 34 -7.14 -15.22 17.26
CA ASN A 34 -5.74 -15.16 16.82
C ASN A 34 -5.58 -14.79 15.34
N PHE A 35 -6.67 -14.51 14.63
CA PHE A 35 -6.60 -14.17 13.22
C PHE A 35 -6.14 -12.71 13.03
N GLU A 36 -5.18 -12.54 12.11
CA GLU A 36 -4.64 -11.23 11.74
C GLU A 36 -5.15 -10.83 10.35
N LEU A 37 -5.71 -9.62 10.26
CA LEU A 37 -6.10 -9.02 9.01
C LEU A 37 -5.04 -8.01 8.57
N HIS A 38 -4.52 -8.20 7.35
CA HIS A 38 -3.56 -7.28 6.75
C HIS A 38 -4.25 -6.35 5.76
N MET A 39 -4.32 -5.05 6.09
CA MET A 39 -4.88 -4.02 5.21
C MET A 39 -3.79 -3.29 4.44
N CYS A 40 -3.98 -3.11 3.14
CA CYS A 40 -3.00 -2.45 2.28
C CYS A 40 -2.81 -0.98 2.69
N ALA A 41 -1.55 -0.58 2.88
CA ALA A 41 -1.16 0.82 3.04
C ALA A 41 -0.26 1.34 1.92
N CYS A 42 0.38 0.46 1.13
CA CYS A 42 1.30 0.84 0.05
C CYS A 42 0.59 1.35 -1.22
N GLY A 43 -0.74 1.35 -1.26
CA GLY A 43 -1.53 1.78 -2.42
C GLY A 43 -1.45 0.89 -3.67
N LEU A 44 -0.65 -0.19 -3.65
CA LEU A 44 -0.39 -1.01 -4.84
C LEU A 44 -1.11 -2.36 -4.89
N SER A 45 -1.82 -2.76 -3.85
CA SER A 45 -2.58 -4.02 -3.90
C SER A 45 -3.60 -4.03 -5.05
N LYS A 46 -3.77 -5.20 -5.67
CA LYS A 46 -4.84 -5.52 -6.62
C LYS A 46 -6.13 -5.94 -5.91
N HIS A 47 -6.06 -6.35 -4.64
CA HIS A 47 -7.19 -6.78 -3.81
C HIS A 47 -7.50 -5.80 -2.67
N LYS A 48 -7.41 -4.49 -2.94
CA LYS A 48 -7.78 -3.46 -1.95
C LYS A 48 -9.19 -3.73 -1.40
N PRO A 49 -9.42 -3.54 -0.09
CA PRO A 49 -8.53 -2.92 0.91
C PRO A 49 -7.47 -3.86 1.50
N PHE A 50 -7.45 -5.14 1.12
CA PHE A 50 -6.56 -6.14 1.71
C PHE A 50 -5.15 -6.09 1.12
N CYS A 51 -4.19 -6.56 1.91
CA CYS A 51 -2.82 -6.77 1.45
C CYS A 51 -2.75 -8.06 0.63
N ASP A 52 -2.15 -7.99 -0.56
CA ASP A 52 -1.87 -9.14 -1.44
C ASP A 52 -0.37 -9.41 -1.61
N GLY A 53 0.46 -8.83 -0.74
CA GLY A 53 1.92 -8.96 -0.80
C GLY A 53 2.61 -8.00 -1.77
N THR A 54 1.90 -7.20 -2.58
CA THR A 54 2.53 -6.26 -3.54
C THR A 54 3.47 -5.26 -2.87
N HIS A 55 3.23 -4.95 -1.59
CA HIS A 55 4.09 -4.07 -0.78
C HIS A 55 5.56 -4.52 -0.71
N MET A 56 5.86 -5.81 -0.90
CA MET A 56 7.23 -6.31 -0.90
C MET A 56 8.06 -5.78 -2.07
N LYS A 57 7.43 -5.40 -3.18
CA LYS A 57 8.11 -4.87 -4.37
C LYS A 57 8.58 -3.42 -4.21
N VAL A 58 8.11 -2.74 -3.16
CA VAL A 58 8.28 -1.31 -2.95
C VAL A 58 8.91 -0.96 -1.60
N GLN A 59 9.57 -1.93 -0.94
CA GLN A 59 10.20 -1.71 0.36
C GLN A 59 11.37 -0.71 0.31
N ASN A 60 12.01 -0.57 -0.85
CA ASN A 60 13.13 0.35 -1.06
C ASN A 60 12.69 1.77 -1.45
N GLU A 61 11.38 2.00 -1.61
CA GLU A 61 10.85 3.33 -1.92
C GLU A 61 10.86 4.21 -0.67
N LYS A 62 11.11 5.50 -0.87
CA LYS A 62 11.30 6.47 0.21
C LYS A 62 9.97 6.95 0.76
N GLN A 63 9.96 7.22 2.06
CA GLN A 63 8.80 7.79 2.74
C GLN A 63 8.56 9.25 2.30
N GLY A 64 7.30 9.63 2.11
CA GLY A 64 6.88 10.98 1.74
C GLY A 64 7.12 11.34 0.27
N VAL A 65 7.62 10.40 -0.53
CA VAL A 65 7.88 10.60 -1.95
C VAL A 65 6.68 10.16 -2.78
N HIS A 66 6.43 10.90 -3.86
CA HIS A 66 5.38 10.56 -4.83
C HIS A 66 5.93 9.65 -5.93
N TYR A 67 5.16 8.63 -6.28
CA TYR A 67 5.50 7.66 -7.30
C TYR A 67 4.37 7.52 -8.31
N ALA A 68 4.73 7.53 -9.59
CA ALA A 68 3.82 7.20 -10.68
C ALA A 68 4.10 5.78 -11.20
N TYR A 69 3.08 4.93 -11.18
CA TYR A 69 3.09 3.56 -11.69
C TYR A 69 2.23 3.50 -12.96
N LYS A 70 2.71 2.75 -13.95
CA LYS A 70 1.95 2.48 -15.18
C LYS A 70 1.66 0.99 -15.28
N GLU A 71 0.49 0.65 -15.80
CA GLU A 71 0.19 -0.71 -16.28
C GLU A 71 -0.16 -0.56 -17.77
N GLY A 72 0.67 -1.09 -18.66
CA GLY A 72 0.44 -1.15 -20.12
C GLY A 72 0.35 0.22 -20.81
N ASN A 73 1.40 0.57 -21.56
CA ASN A 73 1.55 1.66 -22.55
C ASN A 73 0.55 2.84 -22.52
N ALA A 74 0.94 3.97 -21.92
CA ALA A 74 0.81 5.32 -22.52
C ALA A 74 1.46 6.41 -21.64
N GLN A 75 1.86 7.49 -22.29
CA GLN A 75 2.80 8.54 -21.87
C GLN A 75 2.35 9.37 -20.65
N ILE A 76 3.34 9.77 -19.86
CA ILE A 76 3.32 10.96 -19.02
C ILE A 76 4.65 11.61 -19.40
N GLU A 77 4.58 12.77 -20.03
CA GLU A 77 5.70 13.41 -20.70
C GLU A 77 6.82 13.79 -19.73
N ASN A 78 8.04 13.68 -20.28
CA ASN A 78 9.32 14.18 -19.79
C ASN A 78 9.88 13.60 -18.50
N VAL A 79 10.04 12.28 -18.45
CA VAL A 79 11.02 11.68 -17.53
C VAL A 79 11.68 10.47 -18.17
N LYS A 80 13.01 10.51 -18.27
CA LYS A 80 13.87 9.44 -18.78
C LYS A 80 13.62 8.14 -17.99
N LEU A 81 13.24 7.10 -18.73
CA LEU A 81 12.91 5.77 -18.25
C LEU A 81 14.12 4.87 -18.47
N GLU A 82 14.75 4.41 -17.39
CA GLU A 82 15.62 3.22 -17.44
C GLU A 82 15.25 2.27 -16.28
N GLU A 83 14.83 1.07 -16.70
CA GLU A 83 14.79 -0.25 -16.04
C GLU A 83 14.14 -0.48 -14.65
N ALA A 84 13.36 0.46 -14.12
CA ALA A 84 12.39 0.15 -13.06
C ALA A 84 11.01 0.75 -13.39
N GLU A 85 9.94 -0.04 -13.27
CA GLU A 85 8.55 0.29 -13.68
C GLU A 85 7.85 1.41 -12.87
N HIS A 86 8.60 2.31 -12.23
CA HIS A 86 8.08 3.44 -11.45
C HIS A 86 9.06 4.62 -11.44
N LYS A 87 8.53 5.82 -11.17
CA LYS A 87 9.31 7.05 -11.10
C LYS A 87 9.02 7.82 -9.82
N GLU A 88 10.08 8.13 -9.08
CA GLU A 88 10.12 9.11 -7.98
C GLU A 88 9.88 10.55 -8.51
N LEU A 89 8.93 11.24 -7.90
CA LEU A 89 8.47 12.59 -8.24
C LEU A 89 8.62 13.50 -7.02
N GLU A 90 9.36 14.59 -7.20
CA GLU A 90 9.44 15.67 -6.23
C GLU A 90 8.24 16.60 -6.45
N VAL A 91 7.18 16.37 -5.68
CA VAL A 91 5.99 17.25 -5.67
C VAL A 91 5.91 17.89 -4.28
N PRO A 92 5.81 19.23 -4.19
CA PRO A 92 5.65 19.92 -2.93
C PRO A 92 4.42 19.39 -2.18
N ASN A 93 4.54 19.19 -0.87
CA ASN A 93 3.40 18.82 -0.04
C ASN A 93 2.45 20.03 0.05
N GLU A 94 1.34 19.98 -0.68
CA GLU A 94 0.34 21.07 -0.73
C GLU A 94 -0.42 21.26 0.59
N TYR A 95 -0.29 20.29 1.50
CA TYR A 95 -1.00 20.22 2.79
C TYR A 95 -0.12 20.58 4.00
N GLU A 96 1.01 21.25 3.75
CA GLU A 96 1.84 21.92 4.77
C GLU A 96 1.51 23.41 4.89
#